data_AF-A0A965R8D5-F1
#
_entry.id   AF-A0A965R8D5-F1
#
_cell.length_a   1.000
_cell.length_b   1.000
_cell.length_c   1.000
_cell.angle_alpha   90.00
_cell.angle_beta   90.00
_cell.angle_gamma   90.00
#
_symmetry.space_group_name_H-M   'P 1'
#
loop_
_entity.id
_entity.type
_entity.pdbx_description
1 polymer ?
#
loop_
_entity_poly.entity_id
_entity_poly.type
_entity_poly.pdbx_seq_one_letter_code
_entity_poly.pdbx_strand_id
1 'polypeptide(L)'
;MNVVNQIKELLGMEVKLAQMKLQDGVTVIEAEAFEPEMAVFIVNGEEKVPMPVGEYMLEDGNVLKVDVEGIIASIEMPEEEMPAAEEEVATPAEANQEMTTEVATPKRVVESITKEMFFSELEKLRAEIAELKLSKTEVVEAVELSNDNVEVLSHNPEATNEVKMNLYSQKRGATTFDVVLSKLNK
;
A
#
# COMPACT_ATOMS: atom_id res chain seq x y z
N MET A 1 -4.92 -0.12 -0.51
CA MET A 1 -5.20 -0.72 -1.83
C MET A 1 -4.50 0.07 -2.92
N ASN A 2 -3.38 -0.44 -3.40
CA ASN A 2 -2.66 0.15 -4.52
C ASN A 2 -3.49 0.09 -5.81
N VAL A 3 -3.51 1.18 -6.59
CA VAL A 3 -4.29 1.29 -7.86
C VAL A 3 -3.95 0.17 -8.83
N VAL A 4 -2.67 -0.24 -8.86
CA VAL A 4 -2.18 -1.36 -9.67
C VAL A 4 -2.83 -2.70 -9.26
N ASN A 5 -3.07 -2.92 -7.98
CA ASN A 5 -3.69 -4.16 -7.49
C ASN A 5 -5.19 -4.16 -7.76
N GLN A 6 -5.87 -3.03 -7.63
CA GLN A 6 -7.28 -2.88 -8.01
C GLN A 6 -7.51 -3.16 -9.50
N ILE A 7 -6.61 -2.66 -10.36
CA ILE A 7 -6.66 -2.94 -11.80
C ILE A 7 -6.44 -4.44 -12.07
N LYS A 8 -5.48 -5.08 -11.39
CA LYS A 8 -5.24 -6.54 -11.54
C LYS A 8 -6.46 -7.37 -11.12
N GLU A 9 -7.12 -7.04 -10.01
CA GLU A 9 -8.35 -7.72 -9.59
C GLU A 9 -9.47 -7.58 -10.63
N LEU A 10 -9.67 -6.38 -11.18
CA LEU A 10 -10.67 -6.10 -12.22
C LEU A 10 -10.39 -6.85 -13.52
N LEU A 11 -9.12 -7.03 -13.89
CA LEU A 11 -8.71 -7.80 -15.07
C LEU A 11 -8.61 -9.31 -14.81
N GLY A 12 -9.00 -9.81 -13.64
CA GLY A 12 -8.93 -11.23 -13.29
C GLY A 12 -7.50 -11.78 -13.21
N MET A 13 -6.52 -10.91 -12.98
CA MET A 13 -5.13 -11.27 -12.77
C MET A 13 -4.86 -11.53 -11.29
N GLU A 14 -3.99 -12.48 -10.98
CA GLU A 14 -3.54 -12.73 -9.61
C GLU A 14 -2.83 -11.50 -9.02
N VAL A 15 -3.33 -11.00 -7.90
CA VAL A 15 -2.63 -10.03 -7.06
C VAL A 15 -1.59 -10.78 -6.24
N LYS A 16 -0.32 -10.59 -6.57
CA LYS A 16 0.79 -11.06 -5.76
C LYS A 16 1.04 -10.06 -4.64
N LEU A 17 0.64 -10.42 -3.43
CA LEU A 17 0.94 -9.68 -2.21
C LEU A 17 2.36 -10.04 -1.74
N ALA A 18 3.04 -9.08 -1.11
CA ALA A 18 4.39 -9.30 -0.62
C ALA A 18 4.30 -10.06 0.72
N GLN A 19 4.97 -11.21 0.78
CA GLN A 19 5.03 -12.05 1.97
C GLN A 19 6.45 -12.05 2.55
N MET A 20 6.56 -11.82 3.86
CA MET A 20 7.81 -11.85 4.61
C MET A 20 7.61 -12.61 5.92
N LYS A 21 8.69 -13.04 6.57
CA LYS A 21 8.62 -13.68 7.90
C LYS A 21 9.14 -12.74 8.97
N LEU A 22 8.56 -12.84 10.17
CA LEU A 22 9.15 -12.23 11.35
C LEU A 22 10.39 -13.00 11.81
N GLN A 23 11.23 -12.37 12.63
CA GLN A 23 12.40 -12.97 13.28
C GLN A 23 12.03 -14.23 14.11
N ASP A 24 10.79 -14.34 14.56
CA ASP A 24 10.27 -15.54 15.24
C ASP A 24 10.26 -16.80 14.33
N GLY A 25 10.49 -16.65 13.01
CA GLY A 25 10.69 -17.73 12.05
C GLY A 25 9.44 -18.55 11.70
N VAL A 26 8.34 -18.34 12.43
CA VAL A 26 7.07 -19.07 12.28
C VAL A 26 5.98 -18.19 11.67
N THR A 27 5.93 -16.91 12.04
CA THR A 27 4.87 -15.99 11.62
C THR A 27 5.19 -15.41 10.25
N VAL A 28 4.38 -15.76 9.24
CA VAL A 28 4.44 -15.14 7.90
C VAL A 28 3.49 -13.95 7.90
N ILE A 29 3.98 -12.79 7.47
CA ILE A 29 3.21 -11.58 7.26
C ILE A 29 3.04 -11.31 5.78
N GLU A 30 1.84 -10.92 5.40
CA GLU A 30 1.44 -10.50 4.07
C GLU A 30 1.00 -9.04 4.12
N ALA A 31 1.61 -8.21 3.28
CA ALA A 31 1.25 -6.81 3.11
C ALA A 31 1.16 -6.46 1.62
N GLU A 32 0.35 -5.46 1.28
CA GLU A 32 0.31 -4.93 -0.08
C GLU A 32 1.62 -4.26 -0.48
N ALA A 33 2.23 -3.55 0.48
CA ALA A 33 3.55 -2.98 0.42
C ALA A 33 4.04 -2.81 1.87
N PHE A 34 5.34 -3.01 2.09
CA PHE A 34 5.98 -2.72 3.37
C PHE A 34 6.32 -1.23 3.42
N GLU A 35 5.29 -0.41 3.56
CA GLU A 35 5.37 1.05 3.66
C GLU A 35 4.51 1.52 4.86
N PRO A 36 4.79 2.69 5.45
CA PRO A 36 3.93 3.28 6.48
C PRO A 36 2.50 3.47 5.93
N GLU A 37 1.51 3.36 6.82
CA GLU A 37 0.06 3.40 6.57
C GLU A 37 -0.52 2.21 5.80
N MET A 38 0.28 1.19 5.46
CA MET A 38 -0.19 0.01 4.71
C MET A 38 -0.72 -1.09 5.62
N ALA A 39 -1.71 -1.84 5.12
CA ALA A 39 -2.32 -2.93 5.87
C ALA A 39 -1.46 -4.20 5.88
N VAL A 40 -1.30 -4.81 7.06
CA VAL A 40 -0.47 -6.01 7.29
C VAL A 40 -1.26 -7.11 8.01
N PHE A 41 -1.13 -8.32 7.50
CA PHE A 41 -1.85 -9.51 7.97
C PHE A 41 -0.89 -10.66 8.24
N ILE A 42 -1.11 -11.40 9.31
CA ILE A 42 -0.45 -12.67 9.60
C ILE A 42 -1.18 -13.77 8.81
N VAL A 43 -0.44 -14.55 8.01
CA VAL A 43 -0.94 -15.67 7.22
C VAL A 43 -0.45 -16.99 7.80
N ASN A 44 -1.36 -17.75 8.41
CA ASN A 44 -1.12 -19.11 8.86
C ASN A 44 -1.90 -20.10 7.97
N GLY A 45 -1.36 -20.36 6.78
CA GLY A 45 -2.00 -21.23 5.79
C GLY A 45 -3.17 -20.53 5.08
N GLU A 46 -4.40 -20.79 5.53
CA GLU A 46 -5.63 -20.21 4.95
C GLU A 46 -6.23 -19.09 5.80
N GLU A 47 -5.75 -18.92 7.04
CA GLU A 47 -6.24 -17.90 7.96
C GLU A 47 -5.41 -16.62 7.84
N LYS A 48 -6.09 -15.49 7.61
CA LYS A 48 -5.52 -14.14 7.61
C LYS A 48 -6.00 -13.40 8.85
N VAL A 49 -5.07 -13.03 9.73
CA VAL A 49 -5.36 -12.31 10.98
C VAL A 49 -4.67 -10.94 10.92
N PRO A 50 -5.35 -9.82 11.20
CA PRO A 50 -4.68 -8.52 11.27
C PRO A 50 -3.58 -8.53 12.33
N MET A 51 -2.44 -7.91 12.03
CA MET A 51 -1.32 -7.90 12.98
C MET A 51 -1.67 -7.04 14.21
N PRO A 52 -1.39 -7.50 15.45
CA PRO A 52 -1.64 -6.68 16.63
C PRO A 52 -0.70 -5.47 16.68
N VAL A 53 -1.03 -4.50 17.52
CA VAL A 53 -0.17 -3.34 17.79
C VAL A 53 1.11 -3.76 18.52
N GLY A 54 2.24 -3.25 18.09
CA GLY A 54 3.55 -3.65 18.61
C GLY A 54 4.71 -3.34 17.69
N GLU A 55 5.93 -3.59 18.19
CA GLU A 55 7.17 -3.51 17.44
C GLU A 55 7.62 -4.93 17.10
N TYR A 56 7.79 -5.21 15.81
CA TYR A 56 8.11 -6.53 15.30
C TYR A 56 9.39 -6.49 14.47
N MET A 57 10.32 -7.39 14.76
CA MET A 57 11.53 -7.56 13.95
C MET A 57 11.24 -8.49 12.77
N LEU A 58 11.52 -8.06 11.55
CA LEU A 58 11.47 -8.89 10.36
C LEU A 58 12.74 -9.76 10.24
N GLU A 59 12.65 -10.84 9.46
CA GLU A 59 13.81 -11.69 9.13
C GLU A 59 14.95 -10.90 8.45
N ASP A 60 14.61 -9.82 7.74
CA ASP A 60 15.56 -8.94 7.06
C ASP A 60 16.29 -7.94 8.00
N GLY A 61 16.01 -7.98 9.30
CA GLY A 61 16.62 -7.08 10.30
C GLY A 61 15.91 -5.73 10.45
N ASN A 62 14.89 -5.44 9.66
CA ASN A 62 14.07 -4.24 9.78
C ASN A 62 13.06 -4.35 10.94
N VAL A 63 12.83 -3.24 11.65
CA VAL A 63 11.82 -3.14 12.71
C VAL A 63 10.54 -2.54 12.12
N LEU A 64 9.44 -3.28 12.18
CA LEU A 64 8.13 -2.82 11.75
C LEU A 64 7.27 -2.51 12.96
N LYS A 65 6.90 -1.23 13.08
CA LYS A 65 6.04 -0.71 14.15
C LYS A 65 4.59 -0.64 13.66
N VAL A 66 3.67 -1.19 14.43
CA VAL A 66 2.22 -1.19 14.17
C VAL A 66 1.52 -0.40 15.28
N ASP A 67 0.99 0.79 14.93
CA ASP A 67 0.26 1.65 15.90
C ASP A 67 -1.25 1.39 15.90
N VAL A 68 -1.81 0.93 14.79
CA VAL A 68 -3.23 0.57 14.66
C VAL A 68 -3.32 -0.89 14.21
N GLU A 69 -4.19 -1.69 14.81
CA GLU A 69 -4.34 -3.11 14.48
C GLU A 69 -4.42 -3.33 12.95
N GLY A 70 -3.44 -4.05 12.42
CA GLY A 70 -3.32 -4.35 11.01
C GLY A 70 -2.82 -3.22 10.12
N ILE A 71 -2.29 -2.09 10.64
CA ILE A 71 -1.71 -0.98 9.85
C ILE A 71 -0.29 -0.65 10.33
N ILE A 72 0.65 -0.66 9.39
CA ILE A 72 2.05 -0.30 9.62
C ILE A 72 2.15 1.21 9.92
N ALA A 73 2.81 1.59 11.01
CA ALA A 73 3.06 2.99 11.35
C ALA A 73 4.39 3.49 10.77
N SER A 74 5.44 2.69 10.88
CA SER A 74 6.76 2.99 10.33
C SER A 74 7.60 1.72 10.22
N ILE A 75 8.52 1.70 9.26
CA ILE A 75 9.53 0.65 9.10
C ILE A 75 10.89 1.29 9.31
N GLU A 76 11.53 0.91 10.40
CA GLU A 76 12.90 1.30 10.73
C GLU A 76 13.84 0.28 10.07
N MET A 77 14.56 0.72 9.03
CA MET A 77 15.72 0.00 8.53
C MET A 77 16.88 0.28 9.49
N PRO A 78 17.63 -0.74 9.96
CA PRO A 78 18.69 -0.56 10.95
C PRO A 78 19.95 0.16 10.40
N GLU A 79 19.83 0.99 9.37
CA GLU A 79 20.95 1.73 8.76
C GLU A 79 20.72 3.24 8.57
N GLU A 80 19.61 3.82 9.05
CA GLU A 80 19.46 5.29 9.13
C GLU A 80 19.33 5.78 10.59
N GLU A 81 20.43 5.64 11.34
CA GLU A 81 20.79 6.63 12.36
C GLU A 81 21.10 7.96 11.65
N MET A 82 20.08 8.74 11.33
CA MET A 82 20.21 10.19 11.20
C MET A 82 19.43 10.87 12.34
N PRO A 83 20.06 11.08 13.52
CA PRO A 83 19.57 12.09 14.43
C PRO A 83 20.03 13.44 13.88
N ALA A 84 19.11 14.13 13.20
CA ALA A 84 19.19 15.57 13.06
C ALA A 84 18.62 16.23 14.33
N ALA A 85 19.41 17.16 14.86
CA ALA A 85 19.06 18.24 15.79
C ALA A 85 18.95 17.89 17.29
N GLU A 86 20.00 18.24 18.03
CA GLU A 86 19.87 19.28 19.06
C GLU A 86 21.18 20.09 19.19
N GLU A 87 20.97 21.38 19.36
CA GLU A 87 21.88 22.52 19.39
C GLU A 87 22.61 22.58 20.74
N GLU A 88 23.94 22.77 20.79
CA GLU A 88 24.60 23.68 21.75
C GLU A 88 26.10 23.90 21.42
N VAL A 89 26.36 25.05 20.79
CA VAL A 89 27.44 26.03 21.06
C VAL A 89 28.78 25.56 21.63
N ALA A 90 29.85 25.62 20.82
CA ALA A 90 31.14 26.28 21.14
C ALA A 90 32.19 26.14 20.01
N THR A 91 32.27 27.15 19.15
CA THR A 91 33.48 27.54 18.38
C THR A 91 34.66 27.91 19.31
N PRO A 92 35.91 28.16 18.85
CA PRO A 92 36.70 27.60 17.74
C PRO A 92 38.17 27.27 18.18
N ALA A 93 38.91 26.44 17.43
CA ALA A 93 40.38 26.43 17.53
C ALA A 93 41.00 26.15 16.17
N GLU A 94 41.60 27.20 15.60
CA GLU A 94 42.47 27.18 14.44
C GLU A 94 43.67 26.24 14.64
N ALA A 95 43.97 25.43 13.63
CA ALA A 95 45.32 24.98 13.34
C ALA A 95 45.50 24.96 11.82
N ASN A 96 45.90 26.13 11.32
CA ASN A 96 46.48 26.35 9.99
C ASN A 96 47.83 25.62 9.86
N GLN A 97 48.30 25.45 8.62
CA GLN A 97 49.59 24.90 8.14
C GLN A 97 49.56 23.38 7.89
N GLU A 98 49.89 22.83 6.71
CA GLU A 98 50.74 23.32 5.61
C GLU A 98 50.49 22.51 4.33
N MET A 99 50.82 23.14 3.19
CA MET A 99 50.59 22.70 1.81
C MET A 99 51.41 21.46 1.41
N THR A 100 50.83 20.59 0.57
CA THR A 100 51.57 19.84 -0.48
C THR A 100 50.74 19.73 -1.76
N THR A 101 50.98 20.67 -2.67
CA THR A 101 51.26 20.48 -4.12
C THR A 101 50.51 19.44 -4.97
N GLU A 102 49.88 19.98 -6.03
CA GLU A 102 49.83 19.47 -7.42
C GLU A 102 49.21 18.09 -7.70
N VAL A 103 47.93 18.07 -8.12
CA VAL A 103 47.49 17.25 -9.27
C VAL A 103 46.40 17.99 -10.05
N ALA A 104 46.76 18.41 -11.26
CA ALA A 104 45.86 18.95 -12.26
C ALA A 104 44.90 17.87 -12.83
N THR A 105 43.62 18.22 -12.93
CA THR A 105 42.66 17.84 -14.01
C THR A 105 42.60 16.37 -14.46
N PRO A 106 41.86 15.52 -13.71
CA PRO A 106 40.85 14.68 -14.40
C PRO A 106 39.50 14.53 -13.66
N LYS A 107 39.22 15.31 -12.60
CA LYS A 107 37.90 15.22 -11.90
C LYS A 107 36.82 16.14 -12.48
N ARG A 108 37.18 17.27 -13.09
CA ARG A 108 36.20 18.24 -13.62
C ARG A 108 35.49 17.78 -14.89
N VAL A 109 36.10 16.90 -15.68
CA VAL A 109 35.51 16.41 -16.95
C VAL A 109 34.43 15.35 -16.71
N VAL A 110 34.58 14.53 -15.67
CA VAL A 110 33.54 13.55 -15.29
C VAL A 110 32.31 14.27 -14.74
N GLU A 111 32.51 15.30 -13.92
CA GLU A 111 31.42 16.11 -13.37
C GLU A 111 30.63 16.87 -14.45
N SER A 112 31.28 17.32 -15.54
CA SER A 112 30.57 17.96 -16.66
C SER A 112 29.78 16.96 -17.50
N ILE A 113 30.31 15.75 -17.75
CA ILE A 113 29.63 14.74 -18.57
C ILE A 113 28.40 14.19 -17.82
N THR A 114 28.50 13.95 -16.52
CA THR A 114 27.35 13.50 -15.72
C THR A 114 26.26 14.56 -15.71
N LYS A 115 26.63 15.84 -15.51
CA LYS A 115 25.66 16.94 -15.46
C LYS A 115 24.93 17.15 -16.79
N GLU A 116 25.62 17.03 -17.93
CA GLU A 116 25.01 17.13 -19.26
C GLU A 116 24.05 15.96 -19.57
N MET A 117 24.39 14.74 -19.12
CA MET A 117 23.48 13.58 -19.21
C MET A 117 22.24 13.76 -18.32
N PHE A 118 22.41 14.24 -17.08
CA PHE A 118 21.29 14.52 -16.18
C PHE A 118 20.34 15.58 -16.73
N PHE A 119 20.85 16.64 -17.36
CA PHE A 119 20.00 17.66 -17.99
C PHE A 119 19.24 17.09 -19.20
N SER A 120 19.88 16.24 -19.99
CA SER A 120 19.25 15.57 -21.13
C SER A 120 18.14 14.61 -20.70
N GLU A 121 18.33 13.87 -19.60
CA GLU A 121 17.30 13.01 -19.02
C GLU A 121 16.16 13.81 -18.37
N LEU A 122 16.47 14.90 -17.67
CA LEU A 122 15.46 15.80 -17.11
C LEU A 122 14.59 16.45 -18.19
N GLU A 123 15.18 16.82 -19.32
CA GLU A 123 14.44 17.41 -20.44
C GLU A 123 13.53 16.37 -21.12
N LYS A 124 14.03 15.13 -21.33
CA LYS A 124 13.21 14.01 -21.83
C LYS A 124 12.06 13.67 -20.89
N LEU A 125 12.32 13.56 -19.59
CA LEU A 125 11.29 13.31 -18.57
C LEU A 125 10.25 14.43 -18.53
N ARG A 126 10.66 15.69 -18.67
CA ARG A 126 9.73 16.83 -18.76
C ARG A 126 8.86 16.78 -20.02
N ALA A 127 9.43 16.38 -21.16
CA ALA A 127 8.68 16.21 -22.40
C ALA A 127 7.65 15.07 -22.29
N GLU A 128 8.04 13.94 -21.73
CA GLU A 128 7.15 12.79 -21.51
C GLU A 128 6.02 13.12 -20.52
N ILE A 129 6.32 13.83 -19.42
CA ILE A 129 5.30 14.31 -18.48
C ILE A 129 4.33 15.29 -19.16
N ALA A 130 4.81 16.14 -20.07
CA ALA A 130 3.94 17.07 -20.80
C ALA A 130 3.00 16.33 -21.77
N GLU A 131 3.51 15.32 -22.47
CA GLU A 131 2.74 14.47 -23.38
C GLU A 131 1.71 13.61 -22.63
N LEU A 132 2.08 13.04 -21.48
CA LEU A 132 1.16 12.31 -20.61
C LEU A 132 0.08 13.20 -19.99
N LYS A 133 0.40 14.45 -19.67
CA LYS A 133 -0.61 15.42 -19.20
C LYS A 133 -1.60 15.79 -20.31
N LEU A 134 -1.13 16.01 -21.54
CA LEU A 134 -2.00 16.29 -22.69
C LEU A 134 -2.95 15.12 -22.96
N SER A 135 -2.43 13.91 -23.07
CA SER A 135 -3.24 12.71 -23.31
C SER A 135 -4.24 12.42 -22.19
N LYS A 136 -3.87 12.66 -20.91
CA LYS A 136 -4.81 12.53 -19.79
C LYS A 136 -5.96 13.55 -19.87
N THR A 137 -5.70 14.74 -20.39
CA THR A 137 -6.73 15.80 -20.50
C THR A 137 -7.74 15.46 -21.60
N GLU A 138 -7.27 14.96 -22.75
CA GLU A 138 -8.16 14.50 -23.84
C GLU A 138 -9.02 13.30 -23.43
N VAL A 139 -8.48 12.37 -22.63
CA VAL A 139 -9.25 11.22 -22.12
C VAL A 139 -10.33 11.65 -21.12
N VAL A 140 -10.06 12.66 -20.28
CA VAL A 140 -11.05 13.18 -19.32
C VAL A 140 -12.21 13.88 -20.05
N GLU A 141 -11.91 14.69 -21.07
CA GLU A 141 -12.93 15.41 -21.85
C GLU A 141 -13.84 14.46 -22.64
N ALA A 142 -13.31 13.34 -23.16
CA ALA A 142 -14.11 12.32 -23.84
C ALA A 142 -15.04 11.53 -22.89
N VAL A 143 -14.66 11.37 -21.62
CA VAL A 143 -15.47 10.65 -20.61
C VAL A 143 -16.60 11.52 -20.07
N GLU A 144 -16.39 12.84 -19.92
CA GLU A 144 -17.45 13.75 -19.45
C GLU A 144 -18.62 13.85 -20.45
N LEU A 145 -18.35 13.93 -21.77
CA LEU A 145 -19.43 13.93 -22.79
C LEU A 145 -20.22 12.61 -22.88
N SER A 146 -19.69 11.51 -22.35
CA SER A 146 -20.32 10.19 -22.42
C SER A 146 -21.27 9.90 -21.25
N ASN A 147 -21.20 10.69 -20.17
CA ASN A 147 -21.92 10.44 -18.91
C ASN A 147 -23.18 11.30 -18.70
N ASP A 148 -23.54 12.19 -19.64
CA ASP A 148 -24.72 13.07 -19.55
C ASP A 148 -26.06 12.37 -19.89
N ASN A 149 -26.14 11.04 -19.77
CA ASN A 149 -27.38 10.26 -19.95
C ASN A 149 -27.78 9.50 -18.68
N VAL A 150 -27.89 10.22 -17.56
CA VAL A 150 -28.44 9.69 -16.32
C VAL A 150 -29.92 10.06 -16.25
N GLU A 151 -30.79 9.12 -16.66
CA GLU A 151 -32.20 9.17 -16.30
C GLU A 151 -32.31 9.21 -14.77
N VAL A 152 -32.94 10.27 -14.26
CA VAL A 152 -33.15 10.51 -12.83
C VAL A 152 -33.99 9.37 -12.26
N LEU A 153 -33.34 8.42 -11.58
CA LEU A 153 -34.01 7.35 -10.86
C LEU A 153 -34.70 7.95 -9.61
N SER A 154 -35.94 8.41 -9.81
CA SER A 154 -36.87 8.79 -8.74
C SER A 154 -37.06 7.60 -7.79
N HIS A 155 -36.36 7.62 -6.65
CA HIS A 155 -36.50 6.62 -5.60
C HIS A 155 -37.96 6.53 -5.13
N ASN A 156 -38.61 5.40 -5.39
CA ASN A 156 -39.92 5.06 -4.83
C ASN A 156 -39.73 4.07 -3.66
N PRO A 157 -39.80 4.52 -2.39
CA PRO A 157 -39.55 3.67 -1.22
C PRO A 157 -40.65 2.63 -0.93
N GLU A 158 -41.71 2.54 -1.76
CA GLU A 158 -42.84 1.63 -1.57
C GLU A 158 -42.97 0.52 -2.64
N ALA A 159 -41.90 0.16 -3.35
CA ALA A 159 -41.93 -1.08 -4.13
C ALA A 159 -41.84 -2.27 -3.18
N THR A 160 -43.00 -2.80 -2.77
CA THR A 160 -43.13 -4.10 -2.11
C THR A 160 -42.61 -5.18 -3.04
N ASN A 161 -41.31 -5.42 -3.00
CA ASN A 161 -40.71 -6.56 -3.68
C ASN A 161 -41.28 -7.80 -3.00
N GLU A 162 -42.12 -8.56 -3.72
CA GLU A 162 -42.59 -9.86 -3.27
C GLU A 162 -41.37 -10.77 -3.09
N VAL A 163 -40.89 -10.89 -1.85
CA VAL A 163 -39.81 -11.82 -1.52
C VAL A 163 -40.37 -13.23 -1.67
N LYS A 164 -40.16 -13.82 -2.86
CA LYS A 164 -40.48 -15.22 -3.12
C LYS A 164 -39.55 -16.10 -2.31
N MET A 165 -40.00 -16.47 -1.11
CA MET A 165 -39.33 -17.44 -0.27
C MET A 165 -39.54 -18.82 -0.89
N ASN A 166 -38.51 -19.36 -1.55
CA ASN A 166 -38.48 -20.75 -1.99
C ASN A 166 -38.19 -21.64 -0.77
N LEU A 167 -39.24 -22.00 -0.03
CA LEU A 167 -39.10 -22.93 1.09
C LEU A 167 -38.86 -24.35 0.55
N TYR A 168 -37.60 -24.78 0.61
CA TYR A 168 -37.25 -26.16 0.34
C TYR A 168 -37.66 -27.04 1.53
N SER A 169 -38.19 -28.23 1.25
CA SER A 169 -38.48 -29.25 2.27
C SER A 169 -39.66 -28.98 3.24
N GLN A 170 -40.68 -28.23 2.81
CA GLN A 170 -41.91 -28.01 3.61
C GLN A 170 -42.61 -29.30 4.07
N LYS A 171 -42.37 -30.44 3.40
CA LYS A 171 -42.93 -31.77 3.73
C LYS A 171 -41.86 -32.78 4.16
N ARG A 172 -40.72 -32.32 4.70
CA ARG A 172 -39.74 -33.24 5.29
C ARG A 172 -40.35 -33.99 6.47
N GLY A 173 -39.96 -35.24 6.67
CA GLY A 173 -40.28 -35.97 7.90
C GLY A 173 -39.74 -35.22 9.13
N ALA A 174 -40.53 -35.17 10.20
CA ALA A 174 -40.13 -34.52 11.44
C ALA A 174 -38.90 -35.21 12.02
N THR A 175 -37.87 -34.43 12.34
CA THR A 175 -36.66 -34.91 12.99
C THR A 175 -36.86 -34.99 14.50
N THR A 176 -35.93 -35.66 15.20
CA THR A 176 -35.90 -35.69 16.67
C THR A 176 -35.86 -34.28 17.27
N PHE A 177 -35.21 -33.33 16.58
CA PHE A 177 -35.16 -31.93 16.95
C PHE A 177 -36.53 -31.25 16.83
N ASP A 178 -37.25 -31.48 15.73
CA ASP A 178 -38.60 -30.93 15.51
C ASP A 178 -39.58 -31.41 16.59
N VAL A 179 -39.46 -32.69 17.00
CA VAL A 179 -40.25 -33.27 18.08
C VAL A 179 -39.97 -32.58 19.42
N VAL A 180 -38.70 -32.31 19.73
CA VAL A 180 -38.32 -31.59 20.96
C VAL A 180 -38.82 -30.15 20.93
N LEU A 181 -38.65 -29.44 19.80
CA LEU A 181 -39.10 -28.06 19.65
C LEU A 181 -40.63 -27.93 19.78
N SER A 182 -41.39 -28.89 19.24
CA SER A 182 -42.85 -28.92 19.39
C SER A 182 -43.33 -29.09 20.84
N LYS A 183 -42.51 -29.71 21.71
CA LYS A 183 -42.79 -29.87 23.13
C LYS A 183 -42.37 -28.66 23.96
N LEU A 184 -41.37 -27.92 23.51
CA LEU A 184 -40.88 -26.68 24.15
C LEU A 184 -41.83 -25.50 23.90
N ASN A 185 -42.42 -25.42 22.70
CA ASN A 185 -43.32 -24.33 22.31
C ASN A 185 -44.80 -24.60 22.68
N LYS A 186 -45.05 -25.36 23.75
CA LYS A 186 -46.41 -25.67 24.23
C LYS A 186 -46.68 -25.07 25.61
#